data_AF-A0AAV2KCI8-F1
#
_entry.id   AF-A0AAV2KCI8-F1
#
_cell.length_a   1.000
_cell.length_b   1.000
_cell.length_c   1.000
_cell.angle_alpha   90.00
_cell.angle_beta   90.00
_cell.angle_gamma   90.00
#
_symmetry.space_group_name_H-M   'P 1'
#
loop_
_entity.id
_entity.type
_entity.pdbx_description
1 polymer ?
#
loop_
_entity_poly.entity_id
_entity_poly.type
_entity_poly.pdbx_seq_one_letter_code
_entity_poly.pdbx_strand_id
1 'polypeptide(L)'
;MELQDQESLGRWDGLSSRDASSRDAAMDLIQQEVLKKVEAIEPIPAPSPPASGSPQRCDLNDILAHLLMLSKRCPFKDVKERSLCLLQTVQVRNMQHK
;
A
#
# COMPACT_ATOMS: atom_id res chain seq x y z
N MET A 1 13.88 -11.30 -15.30
CA MET A 1 12.51 -11.31 -14.75
C MET A 1 12.37 -10.01 -13.98
N GLU A 2 12.06 -8.90 -14.65
CA GLU A 2 12.24 -7.52 -14.12
C GLU A 2 11.03 -6.62 -14.46
N LEU A 3 9.82 -7.18 -14.54
CA LEU A 3 8.62 -6.39 -14.87
C LEU A 3 7.88 -5.84 -13.63
N GLN A 4 8.19 -6.33 -12.42
CA GLN A 4 7.49 -5.92 -11.19
C GLN A 4 8.01 -4.61 -10.57
N ASP A 5 9.29 -4.27 -10.78
CA ASP A 5 9.87 -3.03 -10.23
C ASP A 5 9.39 -1.79 -11.01
N GLN A 6 9.23 -1.93 -12.33
CA GLN A 6 8.81 -0.84 -13.21
C GLN A 6 7.35 -0.41 -12.99
N GLU A 7 6.45 -1.35 -12.71
CA GLU A 7 5.06 -1.00 -12.35
C GLU A 7 4.97 -0.35 -10.97
N SER A 8 5.87 -0.73 -10.05
CA SER A 8 5.93 -0.15 -8.70
C SER A 8 6.45 1.29 -8.75
N LEU A 9 7.48 1.57 -9.56
CA LEU A 9 8.06 2.91 -9.70
C LEU A 9 7.06 3.93 -10.28
N GLY A 10 6.22 3.50 -11.24
CA GLY A 10 5.22 4.36 -11.88
C GLY A 10 4.05 4.79 -10.98
N ARG A 11 3.76 4.03 -9.90
CA ARG A 11 2.65 4.30 -8.98
C ARG A 11 2.91 5.50 -8.07
N TRP A 12 4.18 5.73 -7.72
CA TRP A 12 4.58 6.77 -6.78
C TRP A 12 4.98 8.08 -7.46
N ASP A 13 5.29 8.05 -8.76
CA ASP A 13 5.73 9.23 -9.54
C ASP A 13 4.73 10.39 -9.43
N GLY A 14 3.44 10.10 -9.56
CA GLY A 14 2.36 11.09 -9.46
C GLY A 14 2.24 11.76 -8.09
N LEU A 15 2.78 11.17 -7.01
CA LEU A 15 2.80 11.80 -5.68
C LEU A 15 3.82 12.94 -5.57
N SER A 16 4.82 12.95 -6.45
CA SER A 16 5.81 14.03 -6.51
C SER A 16 5.33 15.24 -7.33
N SER A 17 4.20 15.10 -8.02
CA SER A 17 3.64 16.12 -8.88
C SER A 17 3.31 17.41 -8.11
N ARG A 18 3.56 18.54 -8.76
CA ARG A 18 3.20 19.87 -8.22
C ARG A 18 1.70 20.07 -8.20
N ASP A 19 0.99 19.41 -9.11
CA ASP A 19 -0.46 19.44 -9.26
C ASP A 19 -1.15 18.57 -8.21
N ALA A 20 -1.95 19.21 -7.35
CA ALA A 20 -2.69 18.51 -6.29
C ALA A 20 -3.63 17.42 -6.86
N SER A 21 -4.24 17.67 -8.03
CA SER A 21 -5.11 16.70 -8.71
C SER A 21 -4.36 15.44 -9.15
N SER A 22 -3.10 15.60 -9.59
CA SER A 22 -2.24 14.48 -9.98
C SER A 22 -1.82 13.65 -8.77
N ARG A 23 -1.48 14.31 -7.64
CA ARG A 23 -1.20 13.62 -6.38
C ARG A 23 -2.41 12.88 -5.84
N ASP A 24 -3.59 13.49 -5.94
CA ASP A 24 -4.85 12.89 -5.49
C ASP A 24 -5.16 11.61 -6.29
N ALA A 25 -5.07 11.68 -7.62
CA ALA A 25 -5.29 10.54 -8.49
C ALA A 25 -4.28 9.40 -8.22
N ALA A 26 -3.00 9.72 -8.01
CA ALA A 26 -1.99 8.73 -7.64
C ALA A 26 -2.31 8.09 -6.27
N MET A 27 -2.71 8.87 -5.27
CA MET A 27 -3.14 8.34 -3.97
C MET A 27 -4.37 7.43 -4.08
N ASP A 28 -5.33 7.76 -4.95
CA ASP A 28 -6.52 6.93 -5.16
C ASP A 28 -6.14 5.55 -5.74
N LEU A 29 -5.26 5.52 -6.74
CA LEU A 29 -4.73 4.27 -7.31
C LEU A 29 -4.04 3.41 -6.26
N ILE A 30 -3.19 4.01 -5.42
CA ILE A 30 -2.50 3.32 -4.33
C ILE A 30 -3.52 2.78 -3.31
N GLN A 31 -4.53 3.56 -2.96
CA GLN A 31 -5.58 3.14 -2.04
C GLN A 31 -6.34 1.93 -2.59
N GLN A 32 -6.79 1.97 -3.84
CA GLN A 32 -7.48 0.84 -4.48
C GLN A 32 -6.64 -0.42 -4.46
N GLU A 33 -5.34 -0.31 -4.74
CA GLU A 33 -4.43 -1.45 -4.69
C GLU A 33 -4.26 -2.02 -3.28
N VAL A 34 -4.06 -1.15 -2.28
CA VAL A 34 -3.95 -1.58 -0.88
C VAL A 34 -5.21 -2.31 -0.45
N LEU A 35 -6.39 -1.77 -0.76
CA LEU A 35 -7.66 -2.44 -0.43
C LEU A 35 -7.76 -3.80 -1.12
N LYS A 36 -7.51 -3.87 -2.43
CA LYS A 36 -7.54 -5.12 -3.20
C LYS A 36 -6.58 -6.16 -2.64
N LYS A 37 -5.35 -5.76 -2.27
CA LYS A 37 -4.34 -6.66 -1.68
C LYS A 37 -4.71 -7.08 -0.26
N VAL A 38 -5.31 -6.19 0.55
CA VAL A 38 -5.82 -6.52 1.89
C VAL A 38 -7.00 -7.48 1.83
N GLU A 39 -7.92 -7.30 0.90
CA GLU A 39 -9.05 -8.23 0.66
C GLU A 39 -8.58 -9.59 0.15
N ALA A 40 -7.51 -9.63 -0.66
CA ALA A 40 -6.90 -10.89 -1.10
C ALA A 40 -6.20 -11.66 0.04
N ILE A 41 -5.97 -11.03 1.20
CA ILE A 41 -5.54 -11.71 2.43
C ILE A 41 -6.81 -12.20 3.14
N GLU A 42 -7.52 -13.15 2.54
CA GLU A 42 -8.56 -13.88 3.26
C GLU A 42 -7.94 -14.62 4.47
N PRO A 43 -8.72 -14.85 5.55
CA PRO A 43 -8.22 -15.49 6.76
C PRO A 43 -7.84 -16.94 6.43
N ILE A 44 -6.54 -17.22 6.45
CA ILE A 44 -6.00 -18.59 6.36
C ILE A 44 -6.51 -19.38 7.58
N PRO A 45 -7.29 -20.47 7.42
CA PRO A 45 -7.63 -21.33 8.54
C PRO A 45 -6.42 -22.18 8.95
N ALA A 46 -5.72 -21.77 10.02
CA ALA A 46 -4.79 -22.56 10.85
C ALA A 46 -3.57 -23.24 10.12
N PRO A 47 -2.54 -23.73 10.86
CA PRO A 47 -1.16 -23.71 10.39
C PRO A 47 -0.86 -24.88 9.44
N SER A 48 -0.71 -24.56 8.15
CA SER A 48 -0.02 -25.43 7.20
C SER A 48 1.44 -25.01 7.11
N PRO A 49 2.41 -25.94 6.97
CA PRO A 49 3.82 -25.59 6.87
C PRO A 49 4.03 -24.66 5.66
N PRO A 50 5.05 -23.77 5.68
CA PRO A 50 5.26 -22.80 4.62
C PRO A 50 5.54 -23.52 3.31
N ALA A 51 4.51 -23.71 2.50
CA ALA A 51 4.67 -24.12 1.12
C ALA A 51 5.27 -22.94 0.36
N SER A 52 6.49 -23.15 -0.13
CA SER A 52 7.27 -22.27 -0.98
C SER A 52 6.46 -21.28 -1.84
N GLY A 53 6.84 -20.01 -1.75
CA GLY A 53 6.78 -19.06 -2.86
C GLY A 53 5.40 -18.45 -3.11
N SER A 54 5.02 -17.44 -2.33
CA SER A 54 4.01 -16.47 -2.74
C SER A 54 4.66 -15.09 -2.86
N PRO A 55 4.95 -14.59 -4.08
CA PRO A 55 5.50 -13.24 -4.30
C PRO A 55 4.59 -12.13 -3.75
N GLN A 56 3.30 -12.43 -3.59
CA GLN A 56 2.23 -11.46 -3.34
C GLN A 56 2.24 -10.84 -1.92
N ARG A 57 2.85 -11.50 -0.94
CA ARG A 57 2.96 -10.99 0.44
C ARG A 57 4.05 -9.93 0.60
N CYS A 58 5.09 -9.98 -0.24
CA CYS A 58 6.17 -9.01 -0.24
C CYS A 58 5.63 -7.63 -0.69
N ASP A 59 4.87 -7.59 -1.79
CA ASP A 59 4.34 -6.35 -2.35
C ASP A 59 3.50 -5.48 -1.39
N LEU A 60 2.60 -6.07 -0.59
CA LEU A 60 1.74 -5.26 0.30
C LEU A 60 2.56 -4.65 1.43
N ASN A 61 3.51 -5.41 2.00
CA ASN A 61 4.36 -4.89 3.05
C ASN A 61 5.22 -3.73 2.53
N ASP A 62 5.75 -3.85 1.32
CA ASP A 62 6.51 -2.79 0.64
C ASP A 62 5.66 -1.53 0.42
N ILE A 63 4.41 -1.69 -0.04
CA ILE A 63 3.47 -0.57 -0.22
C ILE A 63 3.17 0.11 1.14
N LEU A 64 2.91 -0.66 2.19
CA LEU A 64 2.64 -0.13 3.53
C LEU A 64 3.88 0.58 4.12
N ALA A 65 5.07 0.03 3.92
CA ALA A 65 6.32 0.67 4.33
C ALA A 65 6.53 2.00 3.58
N HIS A 66 6.22 2.04 2.27
CA HIS A 66 6.29 3.26 1.48
C HIS A 66 5.29 4.32 1.96
N LEU A 67 4.04 3.94 2.23
CA LEU A 67 3.03 4.82 2.81
C LEU A 67 3.46 5.35 4.19
N LEU A 68 4.10 4.51 5.00
CA LEU A 68 4.62 4.93 6.29
C LEU A 68 5.74 5.96 6.12
N MET A 69 6.67 5.74 5.20
CA MET A 69 7.70 6.72 4.87
C MET A 69 7.09 8.04 4.39
N LEU A 70 6.10 8.00 3.51
CA LEU A 70 5.40 9.18 3.00
C LEU A 70 4.70 9.96 4.12
N SER A 71 4.00 9.28 5.02
CA SER A 71 3.32 9.91 6.16
C SER A 71 4.26 10.73 7.06
N LYS A 72 5.54 10.36 7.11
CA LYS A 72 6.57 11.04 7.91
C LYS A 72 7.39 12.04 7.11
N ARG A 73 7.81 11.68 5.91
CA ARG A 73 8.85 12.40 5.13
C ARG A 73 8.33 13.21 3.95
N CYS A 74 7.10 12.97 3.47
CA CYS A 74 6.59 13.68 2.30
C CYS A 74 6.43 15.20 2.58
N PRO A 75 6.85 16.08 1.65
CA PRO A 75 6.67 17.53 1.80
C PRO A 75 5.21 17.97 1.60
N PHE A 76 4.39 17.16 0.92
CA PHE A 76 2.99 17.45 0.65
C PHE A 76 2.11 17.00 1.81
N LYS A 77 1.37 17.95 2.39
CA LYS A 77 0.49 17.69 3.55
C LYS A 77 -0.68 16.78 3.18
N ASP A 78 -1.26 16.98 2.01
CA ASP A 78 -2.35 16.16 1.45
C ASP A 78 -1.96 14.68 1.33
N VAL A 79 -0.79 14.39 0.75
CA VAL A 79 -0.24 13.02 0.68
C VAL A 79 -0.01 12.45 2.08
N LYS A 80 0.58 13.22 3.00
CA LYS A 80 0.83 12.75 4.39
C LYS A 80 -0.44 12.31 5.11
N GLU A 81 -1.46 13.17 5.10
CA GLU A 81 -2.73 12.92 5.79
C GLU A 81 -3.43 11.69 5.20
N ARG A 82 -3.48 11.58 3.87
CA ARG A 82 -4.06 10.41 3.19
C ARG A 82 -3.27 9.12 3.47
N SER A 83 -1.94 9.15 3.40
CA SER A 83 -1.11 7.97 3.69
C SER A 83 -1.34 7.48 5.13
N LEU A 84 -1.43 8.41 6.10
CA LEU A 84 -1.71 8.06 7.49
C LEU A 84 -3.11 7.45 7.66
N CYS A 85 -4.12 8.06 7.05
CA CYS A 85 -5.51 7.57 7.09
C CYS A 85 -5.63 6.15 6.50
N LEU A 86 -4.94 5.89 5.39
CA LEU A 86 -4.91 4.58 4.76
C LEU A 86 -4.26 3.52 5.66
N LEU A 87 -3.11 3.84 6.27
CA LEU A 87 -2.45 2.95 7.24
C LEU A 87 -3.34 2.62 8.44
N GLN A 88 -4.04 3.63 8.99
CA GLN A 88 -4.99 3.42 10.08
C GLN A 88 -6.15 2.53 9.66
N THR A 89 -6.69 2.71 8.45
CA THR A 89 -7.79 1.89 7.92
C THR A 89 -7.38 0.42 7.81
N VAL A 90 -6.19 0.14 7.29
CA VAL A 90 -5.66 -1.22 7.20
C VAL A 90 -5.42 -1.81 8.60
N GLN A 91 -4.87 -1.02 9.53
CA GLN A 91 -4.61 -1.47 10.90
C GLN A 91 -5.90 -1.78 11.66
N VAL A 92 -6.93 -0.94 11.55
CA VAL A 92 -8.24 -1.15 12.18
C VAL A 92 -8.92 -2.40 11.62
N ARG A 93 -8.86 -2.64 10.29
CA ARG A 93 -9.39 -3.87 9.69
C ARG A 93 -8.67 -5.14 10.18
N ASN A 94 -7.37 -5.06 10.46
CA ASN A 94 -6.63 -6.18 11.05
C ASN A 94 -6.98 -6.37 12.55
N MET A 95 -7.35 -5.32 13.28
CA MET A 95 -7.71 -5.39 14.70
C MET A 95 -9.13 -5.94 14.96
N GLN A 96 -10.05 -5.86 14.00
CA GLN A 96 -11.42 -6.41 14.12
C GLN A 96 -11.48 -7.95 14.04
N HIS A 97 -10.37 -8.63 13.76
CA HIS A 97 -10.27 -10.08 13.63
C HIS A 97 -9.53 -10.77 14.80
N LYS A 98 -9.40 -10.10 15.96
CA LYS A 98 -8.81 -10.67 17.18
C LYS A 98 -9.89 -10.95 18.22
#